data_AF-A0A7C1EJF5-F1
#
_entry.id   AF-A0A7C1EJF5-F1
#
_cell.length_a   1.000
_cell.length_b   1.000
_cell.length_c   1.000
_cell.angle_alpha   90.00
_cell.angle_beta   90.00
_cell.angle_gamma   90.00
#
_symmetry.space_group_name_H-M   'P 1'
#
loop_
_entity.id
_entity.type
_entity.pdbx_description
1 polymer ?
#
loop_
_entity_poly.entity_id
_entity_poly.type
_entity_poly.pdbx_seq_one_letter_code
_entity_poly.pdbx_strand_id
1 'polypeptide(L)' 'SIARPQTTIDLDGRTRPIETHGRHDPCIVPRIIPVIEAMAALVILDCLEIQSRIRPDA' A
#
# COMPACT_ATOMS: atom_id res chain seq x y z
N SER A 1 2.67 -1.59 12.37
CA SER A 1 2.83 -0.97 13.69
C SER A 1 2.57 -2.03 14.74
N ILE A 2 3.40 -2.07 15.78
CA ILE A 2 3.31 -3.04 16.89
C ILE A 2 3.28 -2.28 18.21
N ALA A 3 2.51 -2.78 19.17
CA ALA A 3 2.37 -2.18 20.49
C ALA A 3 3.58 -2.53 21.38
N ARG A 4 4.76 -2.05 20.97
CA ARG A 4 6.01 -2.12 21.73
C ARG A 4 6.76 -0.80 21.61
N PRO A 5 7.48 -0.38 22.67
CA PRO A 5 8.37 0.77 22.59
C PRO A 5 9.41 0.59 21.49
N GLN A 6 9.56 1.62 20.65
CA GLN A 6 10.49 1.67 19.53
C GLN A 6 11.18 3.03 19.50
N THR A 7 12.42 3.07 19.01
CA THR A 7 13.15 4.34 18.82
C THR A 7 12.87 4.86 17.40
N THR A 8 12.54 6.14 17.29
CA THR A 8 12.33 6.82 15.99
C THR A 8 12.87 8.26 16.05
N ILE A 9 12.63 9.03 15.00
CA ILE A 9 12.94 10.47 14.94
C ILE A 9 11.65 11.28 14.84
N ASP A 10 11.63 12.48 15.41
CA ASP A 10 10.58 13.47 15.12
C ASP A 10 10.87 14.28 13.86
N LEU A 11 9.96 15.20 13.54
CA LEU A 11 10.04 16.10 12.40
C LEU A 11 11.22 17.09 12.50
N ASP A 12 11.72 17.35 13.71
CA ASP A 12 12.91 18.18 13.97
C ASP A 12 14.21 17.36 13.89
N GLY A 13 14.12 16.07 13.55
CA GLY A 13 15.26 15.16 13.41
C GLY A 13 15.81 14.64 14.74
N ARG A 14 15.12 14.83 15.86
CA ARG A 14 15.59 14.41 17.18
C ARG A 14 15.13 12.99 17.49
N THR A 15 16.05 12.19 18.04
CA THR A 15 15.76 10.82 18.48
C THR A 15 14.80 10.83 19.66
N ARG A 16 13.72 10.04 19.57
CA ARG A 16 12.73 9.89 20.63
C ARG A 16 12.10 8.49 20.63
N PRO A 17 11.62 8.00 21.78
CA PRO A 17 10.81 6.80 21.82
C PRO A 17 9.40 7.08 21.24
N ILE A 18 8.83 6.07 20.59
CA ILE A 18 7.45 6.00 20.18
C ILE A 18 6.86 4.66 20.65
N GLU A 19 5.64 4.72 21.17
CA GLU A 19 4.82 3.56 21.46
C GLU A 19 3.44 3.80 20.85
N THR A 20 2.92 2.77 20.20
CA THR A 20 1.64 2.84 19.49
C THR A 20 0.64 1.94 20.21
N HIS A 21 -0.54 2.49 20.52
CA HIS A 21 -1.60 1.77 21.21
C HIS A 21 -2.77 1.45 20.27
N GLY A 22 -3.58 0.45 20.62
CA GLY A 22 -4.76 0.04 19.84
C GLY A 22 -4.55 -1.23 19.00
N ARG A 23 -5.61 -1.64 18.29
CA ARG A 23 -5.64 -2.86 17.49
C ARG A 23 -4.87 -2.66 16.19
N HIS A 24 -3.78 -3.40 16.05
CA HIS A 24 -2.99 -3.43 14.82
C HIS A 24 -3.16 -4.78 14.15
N ASP A 25 -2.96 -4.81 12.83
CA ASP A 25 -2.90 -6.07 12.12
C ASP A 25 -1.57 -6.77 12.43
N PRO A 26 -1.56 -8.00 12.97
CA PRO A 26 -0.33 -8.77 13.12
C PRO A 26 0.27 -9.17 11.76
N CYS A 27 -0.53 -9.26 10.70
CA CYS A 27 -0.06 -9.59 9.35
C CYS A 27 -0.99 -8.95 8.32
N ILE A 28 -0.52 -7.90 7.64
CA ILE A 28 -1.31 -7.18 6.63
C ILE A 28 -1.57 -7.99 5.35
N VAL A 29 -0.82 -9.07 5.12
CA VAL A 29 -0.79 -9.79 3.83
C VAL A 29 -2.16 -10.34 3.41
N PRO A 30 -2.97 -10.98 4.28
CA PRO A 30 -4.30 -11.45 3.87
C PRO A 30 -5.23 -10.31 3.45
N ARG A 31 -5.04 -9.11 4.02
CA ARG A 31 -5.86 -7.94 3.70
C ARG A 31 -5.45 -7.24 2.40
N ILE A 32 -4.18 -7.34 2.00
CA ILE A 32 -3.70 -6.66 0.80
C ILE A 32 -4.03 -7.44 -0.48
N ILE A 33 -4.27 -8.75 -0.41
CA ILE A 33 -4.55 -9.58 -1.59
C ILE A 33 -5.74 -9.04 -2.42
N PRO A 34 -6.93 -8.78 -1.85
CA PRO A 34 -8.05 -8.24 -2.63
C PRO A 34 -7.76 -6.87 -3.25
N VAL A 35 -6.93 -6.06 -2.59
CA VAL A 35 -6.52 -4.74 -3.11
C VAL A 35 -5.60 -4.92 -4.31
N ILE A 36 -4.64 -5.86 -4.24
CA ILE A 36 -3.74 -6.16 -5.36
C ILE A 36 -4.52 -6.66 -6.56
N GLU A 37 -5.48 -7.57 -6.36
CA GLU A 37 -6.33 -8.10 -7.43
C GLU A 37 -7.12 -6.98 -8.12
N ALA A 38 -7.74 -6.09 -7.35
CA ALA A 38 -8.48 -4.95 -7.89
C ALA A 38 -7.55 -3.98 -8.65
N MET A 39 -6.40 -3.63 -8.07
CA MET A 39 -5.44 -2.73 -8.71
C MET A 39 -4.87 -3.33 -10.00
N ALA A 40 -4.57 -4.63 -10.01
CA ALA A 40 -4.12 -5.33 -11.21
C ALA A 40 -5.19 -5.30 -12.31
N ALA A 41 -6.46 -5.54 -11.97
CA ALA A 41 -7.56 -5.45 -12.93
C ALA A 41 -7.70 -4.05 -13.54
N LEU A 42 -7.58 -3.00 -12.72
CA LEU A 42 -7.63 -1.61 -13.18
C LEU A 42 -6.47 -1.28 -14.12
N VAL A 43 -5.25 -1.69 -13.78
CA VAL A 43 -4.06 -1.45 -14.62
C VAL A 43 -4.15 -2.21 -15.93
N ILE A 44 -4.62 -3.46 -15.92
CA ILE A 44 -4.81 -4.25 -17.14
C ILE A 44 -5.84 -3.58 -18.06
N LEU A 45 -6.95 -3.08 -17.49
CA LEU A 45 -7.95 -2.34 -18.25
C LEU A 45 -7.37 -1.06 -18.87
N ASP A 46 -6.62 -0.28 -18.10
CA ASP A 46 -5.97 0.94 -18.60
C ASP A 46 -5.00 0.63 -19.76
N CYS A 47 -4.17 -0.40 -19.60
CA CYS A 47 -3.29 -0.88 -20.67
C CYS A 47 -4.06 -1.31 -21.92
N LEU A 48 -5.20 -1.99 -21.76
CA LEU A 48 -6.06 -2.41 -22.86
C LEU A 48 -6.66 -1.20 -23.60
N GLU A 49 -7.14 -0.20 -22.86
CA GLU A 49 -7.70 1.04 -23.41
C GLU A 49 -6.63 1.89 -24.12
N ILE A 50 -5.41 1.93 -23.60
CA ILE A 50 -4.29 2.58 -24.29
C ILE A 50 -3.99 1.83 -25.59
N GLN A 51 -3.96 0.50 -25.55
CA GLN A 51 -3.69 -0.32 -26.73
C GLN A 51 -4.78 -0.17 -27.80
N SER A 52 -6.06 -0.08 -27.42
CA SER A 52 -7.18 0.14 -28.36
C SER A 52 -7.08 1.49 -29.06
N ARG A 53 -6.60 2.53 -28.36
CA ARG A 53 -6.38 3.86 -28.96
C ARG A 53 -5.19 3.90 -29.91
N ILE A 54 -4.12 3.17 -29.60
CA ILE A 54 -2.92 3.08 -30.46
C ILE A 54 -3.24 2.28 -31.73
N ARG A 55 -4.09 1.25 -31.62
CA ARG A 55 -4.46 0.37 -32.72
C ARG A 55 -5.98 0.19 -32.78
N PRO A 56 -6.70 1.19 -33.32
CA PRO A 56 -8.16 1.20 -33.34
C PRO A 56 -8.80 0.17 -34.29
N ASP A 57 -8.04 -0.34 -35.27
CA ASP A 57 -8.55 -1.22 -36.33
C ASP A 57 -8.11 -2.70 -36.20
N ALA A 58 -7.55 -3.09 -35.04
CA ALA A 58 -7.22 -4.50 -34.76
C ALA A 58 -8.26 -5.18 -33.87
#